data_AF-A0A8K1D8N2-F1
#
_entry.id   AF-A0A8K1D8N2-F1
#
_cell.length_a   1.000
_cell.length_b   1.000
_cell.length_c   1.000
_cell.angle_alpha   90.00
_cell.angle_beta   90.00
_cell.angle_gamma   90.00
#
_symmetry.space_group_name_H-M   'P 1'
#
loop_
_entity.id
_entity.type
_entity.pdbx_description
1 polymer ?
#
loop_
_entity_poly.entity_id
_entity_poly.type
_entity_poly.pdbx_seq_one_letter_code
_entity_poly.pdbx_strand_id
1 'polypeptide(L)'
;PAEAERFEELPLCSCRMEAPKVERGSDRGLCMATESVDGQLSGCGSLILKRETMRPSSRVPLMVLCESHRARMVKHQCCPGCGHFCTAVSGHWAGQGVGES
;
A
#
# COMPACT_ATOMS: atom_id res chain seq x y z
N PRO A 1 -26.70 -6.99 -30.79
CA PRO A 1 -25.32 -6.50 -30.56
C PRO A 1 -25.36 -5.09 -29.96
N ALA A 2 -25.61 -5.02 -28.66
CA ALA A 2 -25.40 -3.82 -27.86
C ALA A 2 -24.04 -3.99 -27.21
N GLU A 3 -23.21 -2.97 -27.42
CA GLU A 3 -21.79 -2.93 -27.14
C GLU A 3 -21.49 -3.38 -25.73
N ALA A 4 -20.50 -4.27 -25.60
CA ALA A 4 -19.93 -4.66 -24.33
C ALA A 4 -19.60 -3.39 -23.55
N GLU A 5 -20.38 -3.13 -22.51
CA GLU A 5 -20.11 -2.14 -21.48
C GLU A 5 -18.66 -2.40 -21.06
N ARG A 6 -17.77 -1.53 -21.54
CA ARG A 6 -16.37 -1.54 -21.15
C ARG A 6 -16.40 -1.11 -19.71
N PHE A 7 -16.53 -2.11 -18.84
CA PHE A 7 -16.23 -2.01 -17.43
C PHE A 7 -14.83 -1.43 -17.39
N GLU A 8 -14.74 -0.11 -17.25
CA GLU A 8 -13.48 0.56 -16.95
C GLU A 8 -13.09 0.00 -15.61
N GLU A 9 -12.33 -1.09 -15.66
CA GLU A 9 -11.78 -1.79 -14.51
C GLU A 9 -11.03 -0.74 -13.71
N LEU A 10 -11.72 -0.16 -12.71
CA LEU A 10 -11.10 0.76 -11.78
C LEU A 10 -9.81 0.05 -11.35
N PRO A 11 -8.63 0.69 -11.51
CA PRO A 11 -7.39 0.00 -11.25
C PRO A 11 -7.50 -0.63 -9.87
N LEU A 12 -7.40 -1.97 -9.82
CA LEU A 12 -7.67 -2.80 -8.64
C LEU A 12 -6.82 -2.40 -7.42
N CYS A 13 -5.81 -1.57 -7.66
CA CYS A 13 -5.01 -0.92 -6.66
C CYS A 13 -4.86 0.59 -6.94
N SER A 14 -4.86 1.40 -5.87
CA SER A 14 -4.50 2.82 -5.94
C SER A 14 -2.99 3.04 -5.74
N CYS A 15 -2.17 1.98 -5.88
CA CYS A 15 -0.73 1.97 -5.58
C CYS A 15 0.09 3.02 -6.35
N ARG A 16 -0.44 3.55 -7.45
CA ARG A 16 0.18 4.59 -8.28
C ARG A 16 -0.39 6.00 -8.04
N MET A 17 -1.41 6.12 -7.20
CA MET A 17 -2.08 7.39 -6.95
C MET A 17 -1.37 8.14 -5.83
N GLU A 18 -0.51 9.10 -6.21
CA GLU A 18 0.08 10.07 -5.30
C GLU A 18 -1.01 11.09 -4.95
N ALA A 19 -1.50 11.07 -3.71
CA ALA A 19 -2.49 12.03 -3.25
C ALA A 19 -1.80 13.34 -2.83
N PRO A 20 -2.40 14.52 -3.15
CA PRO A 20 -1.85 15.80 -2.75
C PRO A 20 -1.70 15.88 -1.23
N LYS A 21 -0.67 16.59 -0.81
CA LYS A 21 -0.16 16.68 0.56
C LYS A 21 -1.31 16.93 1.55
N VAL A 22 -1.69 15.90 2.31
CA VAL A 22 -2.62 16.08 3.44
C VAL A 22 -1.81 16.68 4.59
N GLU A 23 -2.12 17.92 4.96
CA GLU A 23 -1.42 18.70 6.00
C GLU A 23 -1.66 18.13 7.43
N ARG A 24 -2.19 16.91 7.54
CA ARG A 24 -2.51 16.20 8.78
C ARG A 24 -2.08 14.74 8.63
N GLY A 25 -0.83 14.40 8.93
CA GLY A 25 -0.41 13.00 8.76
C GLY A 25 0.80 12.53 9.56
N SER A 26 1.90 13.28 9.56
CA SER A 26 3.06 12.94 10.39
C SER A 26 3.96 14.16 10.50
N ASP A 27 3.81 14.90 11.60
CA ASP A 27 4.69 16.04 11.95
C ASP A 27 6.16 15.61 12.03
N ARG A 28 6.41 14.31 12.29
CA ARG A 28 7.73 13.77 12.58
C ARG A 28 8.58 13.47 11.34
N GLY A 29 8.01 13.54 10.13
CA GLY A 29 8.76 13.21 8.91
C GLY A 29 9.24 11.75 8.86
N LEU A 30 8.53 10.84 9.51
CA LEU A 30 8.85 9.41 9.58
C LEU A 30 7.86 8.58 8.77
N CYS A 31 8.38 7.50 8.19
CA CYS A 31 7.66 6.53 7.39
C CYS A 31 6.64 5.79 8.25
N MET A 32 5.40 5.73 7.75
CA MET A 32 4.28 5.04 8.40
C MET A 32 4.09 3.60 7.91
N ALA A 33 5.01 3.09 7.07
CA ALA A 33 4.92 1.71 6.60
C ALA A 33 5.00 0.72 7.76
N THR A 34 4.15 -0.29 7.72
CA THR A 34 4.28 -1.50 8.53
C THR A 34 4.74 -2.64 7.64
N GLU A 35 5.85 -3.25 8.00
CA GLU A 35 6.40 -4.42 7.34
C GLU A 35 5.92 -5.68 8.04
N SER A 36 5.55 -6.68 7.26
CA SER A 36 5.18 -8.00 7.75
C SER A 36 6.24 -9.00 7.30
N VAL A 37 6.97 -9.57 8.25
CA VAL A 37 7.99 -10.60 8.01
C VAL A 37 7.68 -11.76 8.94
N ASP A 38 7.43 -12.95 8.38
CA ASP A 38 7.12 -14.16 9.16
C ASP A 38 5.91 -13.99 10.11
N GLY A 39 4.92 -13.18 9.71
CA GLY A 39 3.76 -12.86 10.53
C GLY A 39 4.03 -11.84 11.66
N GLN A 40 5.27 -11.39 11.83
CA GLN A 40 5.62 -10.30 12.75
C GLN A 40 5.51 -8.95 12.05
N LEU A 41 4.82 -8.01 12.70
CA LEU A 41 4.62 -6.66 12.20
C LEU A 41 5.67 -5.73 12.82
N SER A 42 6.37 -4.97 11.97
CA SER A 42 7.37 -3.99 12.39
C SER A 42 7.13 -2.66 11.69
N GLY A 43 7.17 -1.56 12.43
CA GLY A 43 7.10 -0.21 11.86
C GLY A 43 8.43 0.21 11.24
N CYS A 44 8.40 0.81 10.05
CA CYS A 44 9.62 1.22 9.34
C CYS A 44 10.37 2.35 10.05
N GLY A 45 9.67 3.41 10.49
CA GLY A 45 10.26 4.53 11.24
C GLY A 45 11.37 5.33 10.52
N SER A 46 11.66 5.03 9.24
CA SER A 46 12.70 5.72 8.46
C SER A 46 12.27 7.13 8.08
N LEU A 47 13.23 8.04 7.85
CA LEU A 47 12.94 9.40 7.40
C LEU A 47 12.25 9.39 6.02
N ILE A 48 11.26 10.27 5.85
CA ILE A 48 10.62 10.53 4.56
C ILE A 48 11.27 11.74 3.90
N LEU A 49 11.61 11.59 2.62
CA LEU A 49 12.06 12.71 1.78
C LEU A 49 10.88 13.37 1.07
N LYS A 50 9.91 12.55 0.66
CA LYS A 50 8.69 12.97 -0.03
C LYS A 50 7.50 12.91 0.91
N ARG A 51 6.70 13.97 0.89
CA ARG A 51 5.50 14.10 1.72
C ARG A 51 4.20 13.74 0.99
N GLU A 52 4.24 13.39 -0.31
CA GLU A 52 3.03 12.88 -0.94
C GLU A 52 2.67 11.52 -0.34
N THR A 53 1.40 11.42 0.03
CA THR A 53 0.82 10.22 0.62
C THR A 53 0.44 9.22 -0.46
N MET A 54 0.54 7.94 -0.13
CA MET A 54 0.16 6.86 -1.02
C MET A 54 -0.78 5.89 -0.29
N ARG A 55 -1.56 5.16 -1.08
CA ARG A 55 -2.54 4.19 -0.56
C ARG A 55 -2.63 2.98 -1.50
N PRO A 56 -2.55 1.75 -0.97
CA PRO A 56 -2.66 0.56 -1.81
C PRO A 56 -4.10 0.29 -2.27
N SER A 57 -5.11 0.63 -1.46
CA SER A 57 -6.53 0.47 -1.78
C SER A 57 -7.40 1.41 -0.94
N SER A 58 -8.63 1.69 -1.38
CA SER A 58 -9.59 2.56 -0.68
C SER A 58 -9.91 2.17 0.76
N ARG A 59 -9.68 0.90 1.12
CA ARG A 59 -9.87 0.38 2.48
C ARG A 59 -8.73 0.72 3.45
N VAL A 60 -7.55 1.05 2.92
CA VAL A 60 -6.35 1.34 3.71
C VAL A 60 -6.20 2.86 3.84
N PRO A 61 -5.85 3.42 5.01
CA PRO A 61 -5.61 4.86 5.13
C PRO A 61 -4.43 5.32 4.26
N LEU A 62 -4.42 6.62 3.94
CA LEU A 62 -3.28 7.27 3.30
C LEU A 62 -2.08 7.25 4.24
N MET A 63 -0.91 6.89 3.72
CA MET A 63 0.33 6.82 4.50
C MET A 63 1.45 7.60 3.80
N VAL A 64 2.32 8.23 4.61
CA VAL A 64 3.60 8.77 4.12
C VAL A 64 4.66 7.68 4.21
N LEU A 65 5.46 7.55 3.15
CA LEU A 65 6.39 6.44 2.97
C LEU A 65 7.78 6.95 2.63
N CYS A 66 8.82 6.31 3.16
CA CYS A 66 10.19 6.52 2.71
C CYS A 66 10.37 6.02 1.26
N GLU A 67 11.45 6.43 0.59
CA GLU A 67 11.67 6.08 -0.83
C GLU A 67 11.67 4.57 -1.08
N SER A 68 12.25 3.78 -0.18
CA SER A 68 12.25 2.31 -0.28
C SER A 68 10.82 1.75 -0.29
N HIS A 69 9.97 2.20 0.64
CA HIS A 69 8.57 1.79 0.70
C HIS A 69 7.75 2.32 -0.47
N ARG A 70 8.09 3.51 -0.99
CA ARG A 70 7.48 4.03 -2.21
C ARG A 70 7.73 3.13 -3.41
N ALA A 71 8.99 2.72 -3.61
CA ALA A 71 9.38 1.80 -4.66
C ALA A 71 8.70 0.42 -4.52
N ARG A 72 8.47 -0.05 -3.28
CA ARG A 72 7.75 -1.29 -3.01
C ARG A 72 6.24 -1.20 -3.30
N MET A 73 5.62 -0.05 -3.01
CA MET A 73 4.20 0.18 -3.27
C MET A 73 3.88 0.08 -4.76
N VAL A 74 4.70 0.73 -5.60
CA VAL A 74 4.54 0.68 -7.07
C VAL A 74 4.87 -0.70 -7.66
N LYS A 75 5.60 -1.54 -6.92
CA LYS A 75 5.83 -2.96 -7.24
C LYS A 75 4.74 -3.88 -6.67
N HIS A 76 3.66 -3.32 -6.12
CA HIS A 76 2.55 -4.06 -5.51
C HIS A 76 2.96 -5.01 -4.38
N GLN A 77 4.03 -4.66 -3.65
CA GLN A 77 4.51 -5.42 -2.48
C GLN A 77 3.81 -5.01 -1.18
N CYS A 78 2.64 -4.41 -1.30
CA CYS A 78 1.81 -3.95 -0.20
C CYS A 78 0.43 -4.60 -0.33
N CYS A 79 -0.05 -5.22 0.75
CA CYS A 79 -1.35 -5.85 0.75
C CYS A 79 -2.46 -4.79 0.64
N PRO A 80 -3.33 -4.83 -0.39
CA PRO A 80 -4.43 -3.88 -0.52
C PRO A 80 -5.53 -4.06 0.55
N GLY A 81 -5.57 -5.20 1.25
CA GLY A 81 -6.49 -5.43 2.37
C GLY A 81 -5.99 -4.84 3.69
N CYS A 82 -4.72 -5.11 4.02
CA CYS A 82 -4.17 -4.78 5.35
C CYS A 82 -3.29 -3.52 5.36
N GLY A 83 -2.77 -3.10 4.21
CA GLY A 83 -1.82 -1.98 4.11
C GLY A 83 -0.38 -2.33 4.52
N HIS A 84 -0.10 -3.60 4.82
CA HIS A 84 1.23 -4.05 5.22
C HIS A 84 2.11 -4.38 4.03
N PHE A 85 3.40 -4.07 4.16
CA PHE A 85 4.43 -4.39 3.19
C PHE A 85 4.98 -5.79 3.48
N CYS A 86 4.58 -6.75 2.67
CA CYS A 86 5.07 -8.12 2.80
C CYS A 86 6.43 -8.22 2.13
N THR A 87 7.41 -8.72 2.85
CA THR A 87 8.70 -9.10 2.27
C THR A 87 8.56 -10.57 1.89
N ALA A 88 8.58 -10.88 0.59
CA ALA A 88 8.37 -12.25 0.12
C ALA A 88 9.50 -13.16 0.63
N VAL A 89 9.28 -13.82 1.76
CA VAL A 89 9.98 -15.04 2.16
C VAL A 89 9.13 -16.18 1.63
N SER A 90 9.65 -16.84 0.59
CA SER A 90 9.25 -18.16 0.09
C SER A 90 7.80 -18.62 0.38
N GLY A 91 6.88 -18.29 -0.52
CA GLY A 91 5.75 -19.17 -0.85
C GLY A 91 4.47 -19.12 -0.01
N HIS A 92 4.35 -18.28 1.01
CA HIS A 92 3.05 -18.09 1.70
C HIS A 92 2.78 -16.61 1.94
N TRP A 93 1.90 -16.02 1.14
CA TRP A 93 1.28 -14.76 1.49
C TRP A 93 0.40 -15.02 2.72
N ALA A 94 0.88 -14.66 3.91
CA ALA A 94 0.08 -14.64 5.13
C ALA A 94 -0.95 -13.49 5.07
N GLY A 95 -1.82 -13.53 4.07
CA GLY A 95 -3.08 -12.80 4.02
C GLY A 95 -4.15 -13.84 4.27
N GLN A 96 -4.39 -14.16 5.54
CA GLN A 96 -5.59 -14.92 5.89
C GLN A 96 -6.81 -14.10 5.50
N GLY A 97 -7.55 -14.63 4.51
CA GLY A 97 -8.97 -14.38 4.29
C GLY A 97 -9.32 -13.08 3.57
N VAL A 98 -9.54 -13.16 2.25
CA VAL A 98 -10.77 -12.65 1.61
C VAL A 98 -10.84 -13.22 0.18
N GLY A 99 -11.83 -14.09 -0.04
CA GLY A 99 -12.48 -14.27 -1.33
C GLY A 99 -11.92 -15.33 -2.28
N GLU A 100 -11.97 -16.61 -1.88
CA GLU A 100 -12.40 -17.63 -2.86
C GLU A 100 -13.93 -17.71 -2.80
N SER A 101 -14.58 -17.36 -3.90
CA SER A 101 -15.99 -17.64 -4.18
C SER A 101 -16.14 -17.85 -5.67
#